data_AF-A0A453JJM0-F1
#
_entry.id   AF-A0A453JJM0-F1
#
_cell.length_a   1.000
_cell.length_b   1.000
_cell.length_c   1.000
_cell.angle_alpha   90.00
_cell.angle_beta   90.00
_cell.angle_gamma   90.00
#
_symmetry.space_group_name_H-M   'P 1'
#
loop_
_entity.id
_entity.type
_entity.pdbx_description
1 polymer ?
#
loop_
_entity_poly.entity_id
_entity_poly.type
_entity_poly.pdbx_seq_one_letter_code
_entity_poly.pdbx_strand_id
1 'polypeptide(L)'
;MVARFPVSLRWSGGLLRASSSRRRGVSAMAGGGEEAHLGGFLEYMDMLRNYERSGVPRGAGTDSDDGFDLGRMRRLLRRLGDPHTHYPSVHIAGTKGKGSTAAFLSNIMREQGYNVGCYSSPHLLTIRERISVGQHGGPVSAASLRDLFDLAKEAIDESIESENGSLTHFEVFTALSFLLFSRENVDVAIVEAGLGGARDATNVIRNSELAAAVITTVGKEHLAALGGSLQSIAVAKSGIIKEGRPVKLFSHL
;
A
#
# COMPACT_ATOMS: atom_id res chain seq x y z
N MET A 1 8.83 21.98 -20.97
CA MET A 1 7.47 22.50 -20.81
C MET A 1 6.94 21.98 -19.48
N VAL A 2 6.93 22.83 -18.45
CA VAL A 2 6.68 22.42 -17.05
C VAL A 2 5.17 22.36 -16.82
N ALA A 3 4.64 21.17 -16.52
CA ALA A 3 3.24 21.00 -16.15
C ALA A 3 2.99 21.66 -14.78
N ARG A 4 2.13 22.68 -14.77
CA ARG A 4 1.65 23.35 -13.55
C ARG A 4 0.65 22.43 -12.85
N PHE A 5 0.86 22.19 -11.56
CA PHE A 5 -0.18 21.70 -10.65
C PHE A 5 -1.34 22.71 -10.63
N PRO A 6 -2.61 22.29 -10.79
CA PRO A 6 -3.72 23.22 -10.68
C PRO A 6 -4.37 23.12 -9.29
N VAL A 7 -3.82 23.79 -8.27
CA VAL A 7 -4.61 24.38 -7.16
C VAL A 7 -3.83 25.57 -6.59
N SER A 8 -4.50 26.72 -6.48
CA SER A 8 -3.97 27.96 -5.91
C SER A 8 -3.60 27.80 -4.43
N LEU A 9 -2.31 27.85 -4.10
CA LEU A 9 -1.84 28.15 -2.74
C LEU A 9 -2.00 29.65 -2.47
N ARG A 10 -3.04 30.02 -1.73
CA ARG A 10 -3.07 31.33 -1.04
C ARG A 10 -2.30 31.19 0.26
N TRP A 11 -1.09 31.73 0.29
CA TRP A 11 -0.34 31.98 1.51
C TRP A 11 -0.89 33.24 2.17
N SER A 12 -1.69 33.08 3.23
CA SER A 12 -1.94 34.16 4.19
C SER A 12 -1.03 33.94 5.38
N GLY A 13 0.04 34.73 5.45
CA GLY A 13 0.97 34.75 6.57
C GLY A 13 0.25 35.04 7.88
N GLY A 14 0.47 34.17 8.87
CA GLY A 14 0.01 34.33 10.23
C GLY A 14 1.06 33.78 11.18
N LEU A 15 1.54 34.62 12.08
CA LEU A 15 2.56 34.36 13.08
C LEU A 15 2.14 33.18 13.99
N LEU A 16 2.88 32.07 13.96
CA LEU A 16 2.65 30.92 14.84
C LEU A 16 2.92 31.30 16.30
N ARG A 17 1.85 31.37 17.11
CA ARG A 17 1.96 31.24 18.58
C ARG A 17 2.05 29.76 18.91
N ALA A 18 3.16 29.34 19.53
CA ALA A 18 3.30 28.01 20.09
C ALA A 18 2.29 27.81 21.23
N SER A 19 1.31 26.92 21.03
CA SER A 19 0.50 26.37 22.13
C SER A 19 1.16 25.08 22.61
N SER A 20 1.52 25.05 23.89
CA SER A 20 2.09 23.88 24.56
C SER A 20 1.08 22.73 24.63
N SER A 21 1.22 21.72 23.77
CA SER A 21 0.52 20.44 23.96
C SER A 21 1.35 19.54 24.87
N ARG A 22 0.72 19.06 25.95
CA ARG A 22 1.31 18.11 26.90
C ARG A 22 1.70 16.83 26.14
N ARG A 23 2.99 16.48 26.17
CA ARG A 23 3.48 15.14 25.80
C ARG A 23 2.75 14.12 26.66
N ARG A 24 1.82 13.35 26.07
CA ARG A 24 1.40 12.08 26.65
C ARG A 24 2.54 11.09 26.42
N GLY A 25 3.07 10.56 27.51
CA GLY A 25 4.12 9.54 27.47
C GLY A 25 3.67 8.32 26.68
N VAL A 26 4.59 7.77 25.91
CA VAL A 26 4.44 6.46 25.26
C VAL A 26 4.41 5.41 26.36
N SER A 27 3.22 4.87 26.65
CA SER A 27 3.10 3.65 27.45
C SER A 27 3.33 2.47 26.52
N ALA A 28 4.55 1.92 26.55
CA ALA A 28 4.78 0.54 26.14
C ALA A 28 4.06 -0.38 27.13
N MET A 29 3.62 -1.56 26.67
CA MET A 29 2.89 -2.61 27.40
C MET A 29 1.35 -2.54 27.36
N ALA A 30 0.78 -2.79 26.18
CA ALA A 30 -0.62 -3.25 26.01
C ALA A 30 -0.80 -4.25 24.84
N GLY A 31 0.25 -4.96 24.44
CA GLY A 31 0.25 -5.77 23.20
C GLY A 31 -0.66 -7.01 23.25
N GLY A 32 -0.71 -7.73 24.37
CA GLY A 32 -1.41 -9.02 24.43
C GLY A 32 -2.94 -8.94 24.34
N GLY A 33 -3.55 -7.85 24.84
CA GLY A 33 -5.00 -7.67 24.83
C GLY A 33 -5.54 -7.19 23.49
N GLU A 34 -4.82 -6.29 22.81
CA GLU A 34 -5.21 -5.79 21.48
C GLU A 34 -5.09 -6.88 20.40
N GLU A 35 -4.15 -7.82 20.51
CA GLU A 35 -3.93 -8.79 19.43
C GLU A 35 -4.94 -9.94 19.46
N ALA A 36 -5.49 -10.27 20.64
CA ALA A 36 -6.59 -11.24 20.79
C ALA A 36 -7.83 -10.86 19.95
N HIS A 37 -8.04 -9.56 19.79
CA HIS A 37 -9.10 -8.99 18.97
C HIS A 37 -8.94 -9.22 17.45
N LEU A 38 -7.77 -9.69 16.99
CA LEU A 38 -7.48 -10.02 15.61
C LEU A 38 -7.50 -11.54 15.33
N GLY A 39 -7.75 -12.39 16.33
CA GLY A 39 -7.60 -13.85 16.20
C GLY A 39 -8.24 -14.43 14.93
N GLY A 40 -9.55 -14.23 14.74
CA GLY A 40 -10.26 -14.73 13.55
C GLY A 40 -9.77 -14.13 12.22
N PHE A 41 -9.33 -12.87 12.22
CA PHE A 41 -8.74 -12.25 11.03
C PHE A 41 -7.37 -12.88 10.70
N LEU A 42 -6.51 -13.08 11.69
CA LEU A 42 -5.18 -13.66 11.48
C LEU A 42 -5.27 -15.11 11.01
N GLU A 43 -6.14 -15.91 11.65
CA GLU A 43 -6.43 -17.28 11.22
C GLU A 43 -6.92 -17.32 9.77
N TYR A 44 -7.81 -16.39 9.41
CA TYR A 44 -8.29 -16.26 8.04
C TYR A 44 -7.17 -15.93 7.04
N MET A 45 -6.34 -14.94 7.36
CA MET A 45 -5.22 -14.54 6.51
C MET A 45 -4.16 -15.66 6.37
N ASP A 46 -3.97 -16.48 7.40
CA ASP A 46 -3.03 -17.61 7.40
C ASP A 46 -3.50 -18.78 6.51
N MET A 47 -4.81 -18.90 6.23
CA MET A 47 -5.33 -19.87 5.26
C MET A 47 -5.04 -19.49 3.79
N LEU A 48 -4.76 -18.21 3.52
CA LEU A 48 -4.48 -17.71 2.18
C LEU A 48 -3.05 -18.00 1.76
N ARG A 49 -2.84 -18.14 0.44
CA ARG A 49 -1.48 -18.33 -0.09
C ARG A 49 -0.61 -17.10 0.21
N ASN A 50 0.44 -17.30 1.01
CA ASN A 50 1.35 -16.25 1.42
C ASN A 50 2.76 -16.47 0.84
N TYR A 51 3.09 -15.75 -0.22
CA TYR A 51 4.38 -15.83 -0.90
C TYR A 51 5.54 -15.19 -0.11
N GLU A 52 5.26 -14.36 0.90
CA GLU A 52 6.31 -13.86 1.80
C GLU A 52 6.85 -14.97 2.70
N ARG A 53 6.02 -15.97 3.04
CA ARG A 53 6.41 -17.14 3.83
C ARG A 53 6.83 -18.34 2.98
N SER A 54 6.07 -18.64 1.93
CA SER A 54 6.29 -19.83 1.08
C SER A 54 7.32 -19.62 -0.03
N GLY A 55 7.75 -18.37 -0.26
CA GLY A 55 8.63 -18.00 -1.35
C GLY A 55 7.86 -17.68 -2.64
N VAL A 56 8.40 -16.74 -3.41
CA VAL A 56 7.76 -16.28 -4.65
C VAL A 56 8.06 -17.26 -5.80
N PRO A 57 7.04 -17.73 -6.55
CA PRO A 57 7.24 -18.59 -7.70
C PRO A 57 8.13 -17.97 -8.77
N ARG A 58 8.82 -18.82 -9.55
CA ARG A 58 9.58 -18.38 -10.73
C ARG A 58 8.61 -17.72 -11.72
N GLY A 59 9.00 -16.55 -12.24
CA GLY A 59 8.19 -15.82 -13.20
C GLY A 59 6.96 -15.12 -12.64
N ALA A 60 6.69 -15.15 -11.33
CA ALA A 60 5.46 -14.60 -10.76
C ALA A 60 5.20 -13.11 -11.11
N GLY A 61 6.25 -12.32 -11.30
CA GLY A 61 6.16 -10.91 -11.71
C GLY A 61 6.28 -10.68 -13.22
N THR A 62 6.20 -11.74 -14.04
CA THR A 62 6.26 -11.71 -15.51
C THR A 62 4.89 -12.03 -16.12
N ASP A 63 4.79 -12.08 -17.45
CA ASP A 63 3.53 -12.35 -18.17
C ASP A 63 3.12 -13.84 -18.16
N SER A 64 3.45 -14.58 -17.10
CA SER A 64 3.13 -16.00 -16.93
C SER A 64 1.77 -16.21 -16.26
N ASP A 65 1.06 -17.28 -16.65
CA ASP A 65 -0.26 -17.64 -16.11
C ASP A 65 -0.24 -18.08 -14.63
N ASP A 66 0.92 -18.53 -14.10
CA ASP A 66 1.06 -19.05 -12.73
C ASP A 66 1.42 -17.96 -11.68
N GLY A 67 1.38 -16.69 -12.08
CA GLY A 67 1.93 -15.57 -11.34
C GLY A 67 0.91 -14.64 -10.68
N PHE A 68 1.31 -13.38 -10.56
CA PHE A 68 0.44 -12.33 -10.06
C PHE A 68 -0.57 -11.91 -11.13
N ASP A 69 -1.86 -11.90 -10.77
CA ASP A 69 -2.95 -11.54 -11.68
C ASP A 69 -3.65 -10.25 -11.23
N LEU A 70 -3.40 -9.17 -11.97
CA LEU A 70 -4.12 -7.91 -11.79
C LEU A 70 -5.61 -8.01 -12.14
N GLY A 71 -6.01 -8.96 -12.99
CA GLY A 71 -7.41 -9.24 -13.31
C GLY A 71 -8.18 -9.67 -12.07
N ARG A 72 -7.67 -10.68 -11.35
CA ARG A 72 -8.20 -11.14 -10.06
C ARG A 72 -8.29 -10.01 -9.05
N MET A 73 -7.21 -9.24 -8.88
CA MET A 73 -7.21 -8.11 -7.95
C MET A 73 -8.27 -7.04 -8.31
N ARG A 74 -8.44 -6.72 -9.60
CA ARG A 74 -9.47 -5.78 -10.07
C ARG A 74 -10.88 -6.29 -9.83
N ARG A 75 -11.14 -7.60 -9.99
CA ARG A 75 -12.45 -8.20 -9.72
C ARG A 75 -12.80 -8.13 -8.23
N LEU A 76 -11.84 -8.43 -7.34
CA LEU A 76 -11.99 -8.23 -5.89
C LEU A 76 -12.32 -6.78 -5.55
N LEU A 77 -11.56 -5.82 -6.07
CA LEU A 77 -11.81 -4.39 -5.80
C LEU A 77 -13.17 -3.92 -6.31
N ARG A 78 -13.62 -4.44 -7.46
CA ARG A 78 -14.95 -4.12 -7.99
C ARG A 78 -16.07 -4.59 -7.06
N ARG A 79 -15.95 -5.79 -6.46
CA ARG A 79 -16.90 -6.27 -5.44
C ARG A 79 -16.93 -5.36 -4.20
N LEU A 80 -15.78 -4.80 -3.85
CA LEU A 80 -15.65 -3.85 -2.73
C LEU A 80 -16.03 -2.40 -3.10
N GLY A 81 -16.58 -2.15 -4.30
CA GLY A 81 -17.01 -0.83 -4.73
C GLY A 81 -15.89 0.08 -5.24
N ASP A 82 -14.82 -0.49 -5.80
CA ASP A 82 -13.67 0.24 -6.37
C ASP A 82 -13.04 1.29 -5.41
N PRO A 83 -12.74 0.94 -4.15
CA PRO A 83 -12.35 1.93 -3.12
C PRO A 83 -11.05 2.69 -3.44
N HIS A 84 -10.15 2.04 -4.17
CA HIS A 84 -8.91 2.61 -4.68
C HIS A 84 -9.09 3.80 -5.66
N THR A 85 -10.33 4.10 -6.07
CA THR A 85 -10.64 5.20 -7.00
C THR A 85 -11.06 6.50 -6.31
N HIS A 86 -11.23 6.50 -4.98
CA HIS A 86 -11.81 7.62 -4.24
C HIS A 86 -10.81 8.68 -3.77
N TYR A 87 -9.50 8.45 -3.93
CA TYR A 87 -8.45 9.34 -3.45
C TYR A 87 -7.20 9.23 -4.34
N PRO A 88 -6.38 10.29 -4.43
CA PRO A 88 -5.12 10.24 -5.14
C PRO A 88 -4.09 9.38 -4.40
N SER A 89 -3.19 8.74 -5.14
CA SER A 89 -2.15 7.85 -4.60
C SER A 89 -0.75 8.21 -5.11
N VAL A 90 0.24 8.15 -4.23
CA VAL A 90 1.67 8.07 -4.59
C VAL A 90 2.08 6.61 -4.55
N HIS A 91 2.52 6.07 -5.68
CA HIS A 91 2.88 4.65 -5.80
C HIS A 91 4.40 4.48 -5.81
N ILE A 92 4.92 3.64 -4.94
CA ILE A 92 6.37 3.48 -4.70
C ILE A 92 6.80 2.05 -5.03
N ALA A 93 7.73 1.91 -5.97
CA ALA A 93 8.41 0.65 -6.29
C ALA A 93 9.93 0.80 -6.16
N GLY A 94 10.64 -0.31 -6.06
CA GLY A 94 12.07 -0.29 -5.75
C GLY A 94 12.60 -1.59 -5.14
N THR A 95 13.91 -1.75 -5.14
CA THR A 95 14.61 -2.85 -4.47
C THR A 95 14.77 -2.51 -2.99
N LYS A 96 15.37 -1.36 -2.66
CA LYS A 96 15.52 -0.87 -1.29
C LYS A 96 15.00 0.56 -1.14
N GLY A 97 14.72 0.98 0.10
CA GLY A 97 14.31 2.34 0.42
C GLY A 97 12.83 2.68 0.20
N LYS A 98 12.00 1.70 -0.20
CA LYS A 98 10.54 1.87 -0.41
C LYS A 98 9.85 2.31 0.88
N GLY A 99 9.88 1.48 1.94
CA GLY A 99 9.29 1.79 3.24
C GLY A 99 9.80 3.10 3.86
N SER A 100 11.11 3.40 3.78
CA SER A 100 11.64 4.69 4.26
C SER A 100 11.09 5.89 3.47
N THR A 101 10.97 5.76 2.15
CA THR A 101 10.36 6.79 1.30
C THR A 101 8.87 6.97 1.64
N ALA A 102 8.14 5.87 1.85
CA ALA A 102 6.75 5.91 2.26
C ALA A 102 6.56 6.60 3.63
N ALA A 103 7.44 6.28 4.60
CA ALA A 103 7.44 6.92 5.91
C ALA A 103 7.73 8.42 5.84
N PHE A 104 8.73 8.84 5.05
CA PHE A 104 9.04 10.25 4.88
C PHE A 104 7.90 11.03 4.21
N LEU A 105 7.36 10.50 3.11
CA LEU A 105 6.26 11.16 2.41
C LEU A 105 5.01 11.25 3.29
N SER A 106 4.63 10.17 3.96
CA SER A 106 3.44 10.18 4.81
C SER A 106 3.56 11.15 5.99
N ASN A 107 4.73 11.23 6.63
CA ASN A 107 4.95 12.17 7.74
C ASN A 107 5.01 13.63 7.27
N ILE A 108 5.65 13.91 6.13
CA ILE A 108 5.67 15.27 5.56
C ILE A 108 4.24 15.72 5.24
N MET A 109 3.44 14.88 4.60
CA MET A 109 2.05 15.21 4.26
C MET A 109 1.19 15.41 5.52
N ARG A 110 1.34 14.57 6.54
CA ARG A 110 0.65 14.74 7.83
C ARG A 110 1.02 16.05 8.52
N GLU A 111 2.29 16.44 8.50
CA GLU A 111 2.75 17.72 9.05
C GLU A 111 2.14 18.93 8.32
N GLN A 112 1.76 18.76 7.04
CA GLN A 112 1.00 19.76 6.29
C GLN A 112 -0.51 19.72 6.54
N GLY A 113 -0.98 18.86 7.45
CA GLY A 113 -2.38 18.76 7.86
C GLY A 113 -3.23 17.78 7.03
N TYR A 114 -2.64 17.04 6.07
CA TYR A 114 -3.39 16.05 5.29
C TYR A 114 -3.75 14.82 6.12
N ASN A 115 -4.93 14.27 5.86
CA ASN A 115 -5.32 12.92 6.26
C ASN A 115 -4.65 11.91 5.32
N VAL A 116 -3.71 11.11 5.84
CA VAL A 116 -2.84 10.27 4.99
C VAL A 116 -3.02 8.79 5.29
N GLY A 117 -3.39 8.03 4.27
CA GLY A 117 -3.26 6.57 4.25
C GLY A 117 -1.86 6.17 3.84
N CYS A 118 -1.24 5.20 4.51
CA CYS A 118 0.05 4.63 4.11
C CYS A 118 -0.01 3.12 4.22
N TYR A 119 0.32 2.43 3.12
CA TYR A 119 0.40 0.98 3.02
C TYR A 119 1.85 0.55 2.73
N SER A 120 2.43 -0.26 3.61
CA SER A 120 3.79 -0.78 3.52
C SER A 120 3.89 -2.27 3.83
N SER A 121 4.92 -2.94 3.33
CA SER A 121 5.17 -4.36 3.62
C SER A 121 6.66 -4.71 3.52
N PRO A 122 7.14 -5.76 4.23
CA PRO A 122 6.43 -6.54 5.26
C PRO A 122 6.32 -5.76 6.59
N HIS A 123 5.84 -6.42 7.66
CA HIS A 123 5.82 -5.90 9.03
C HIS A 123 6.95 -6.51 9.87
N LEU A 124 7.29 -5.88 11.00
CA LEU A 124 8.32 -6.39 11.93
C LEU A 124 7.70 -7.18 13.09
N LEU A 125 6.72 -6.62 13.79
CA LEU A 125 6.11 -7.28 14.97
C LEU A 125 4.65 -7.66 14.73
N THR A 126 3.85 -6.73 14.20
CA THR A 126 2.41 -6.95 14.02
C THR A 126 1.94 -6.54 12.62
N ILE A 127 0.98 -7.27 12.06
CA ILE A 127 0.44 -7.00 10.72
C ILE A 127 -0.18 -5.60 10.59
N ARG A 128 -0.59 -5.02 11.71
CA ARG A 128 -1.12 -3.65 11.80
C ARG A 128 -0.11 -2.60 11.35
N GLU A 129 1.19 -2.86 11.50
CA GLU A 129 2.25 -1.94 11.04
C GLU A 129 2.20 -1.68 9.54
N ARG A 130 1.56 -2.58 8.77
CA ARG A 130 1.42 -2.41 7.32
C ARG A 130 0.50 -1.26 6.94
N ILE A 131 -0.39 -0.83 7.83
CA ILE A 131 -1.38 0.20 7.52
C ILE A 131 -1.34 1.29 8.59
N SER A 132 -1.18 2.55 8.15
CA SER A 132 -1.45 3.72 8.98
C SER A 132 -2.40 4.67 8.28
N VAL A 133 -3.27 5.34 9.04
CA VAL A 133 -4.29 6.26 8.53
C VAL A 133 -4.38 7.49 9.45
N GLY A 134 -5.01 8.57 8.98
CA GLY A 134 -5.20 9.77 9.78
C GLY A 134 -4.06 10.78 9.73
N GLN A 135 -4.25 11.89 10.45
CA GLN A 135 -3.30 13.00 10.54
C GLN A 135 -2.13 12.74 11.51
N HIS A 136 -2.24 11.73 12.37
CA HIS A 136 -1.22 11.43 13.38
C HIS A 136 -0.37 10.18 13.05
N GLY A 137 -0.81 9.38 12.09
CA GLY A 137 -0.14 8.14 11.70
C GLY A 137 -0.17 7.06 12.78
N GLY A 138 0.82 6.17 12.74
CA GLY A 138 0.88 4.98 13.59
C GLY A 138 0.08 3.79 13.04
N PRO A 139 0.37 2.56 13.48
CA PRO A 139 -0.36 1.37 13.07
C PRO A 139 -1.86 1.50 13.34
N VAL A 140 -2.68 0.97 12.44
CA VAL A 140 -4.13 0.87 12.65
C VAL A 140 -4.44 0.09 13.93
N SER A 141 -5.54 0.43 14.61
CA SER A 141 -5.97 -0.33 15.79
C SER A 141 -6.42 -1.75 15.40
N ALA A 142 -6.27 -2.70 16.32
CA ALA A 142 -6.75 -4.07 16.12
C ALA A 142 -8.26 -4.11 15.87
N ALA A 143 -9.03 -3.27 16.59
CA ALA A 143 -10.46 -3.18 16.42
C ALA A 143 -10.84 -2.68 15.02
N SER A 144 -10.24 -1.58 14.57
CA SER A 144 -10.50 -1.02 13.24
C SER A 144 -10.18 -2.01 12.12
N LEU A 145 -9.09 -2.77 12.24
CA LEU A 145 -8.73 -3.77 11.22
C LEU A 145 -9.68 -4.97 11.21
N ARG A 146 -10.10 -5.47 12.39
CA ARG A 146 -11.12 -6.52 12.48
C ARG A 146 -12.46 -6.04 11.92
N ASP A 147 -12.96 -4.89 12.36
CA ASP A 147 -14.26 -4.38 11.95
C ASP A 147 -14.31 -4.12 10.42
N LEU A 148 -13.18 -3.69 9.84
CA LEU A 148 -13.01 -3.58 8.39
C LEU A 148 -13.03 -4.96 7.70
N PHE A 149 -12.36 -5.96 8.28
CA PHE A 149 -12.38 -7.32 7.75
C PHE A 149 -13.80 -7.91 7.78
N ASP A 150 -14.49 -7.81 8.91
CA ASP A 150 -15.86 -8.32 9.06
C ASP A 150 -16.81 -7.69 8.04
N LEU A 151 -16.66 -6.39 7.78
CA LEU A 151 -17.41 -5.68 6.75
C LEU A 151 -17.12 -6.21 5.33
N ALA A 152 -15.86 -6.52 5.03
CA ALA A 152 -15.43 -6.93 3.70
C ALA A 152 -15.53 -8.45 3.47
N LYS A 153 -15.74 -9.23 4.53
CA LYS A 153 -15.57 -10.68 4.55
C LYS A 153 -16.40 -11.39 3.49
N GLU A 154 -17.69 -11.06 3.38
CA GLU A 154 -18.60 -11.68 2.40
C GLU A 154 -18.09 -11.48 0.96
N ALA A 155 -17.73 -10.24 0.60
CA ALA A 155 -17.20 -9.94 -0.72
C ALA A 155 -15.86 -10.63 -1.00
N ILE A 156 -15.01 -10.83 0.03
CA ILE A 156 -13.74 -11.56 -0.08
C ILE A 156 -14.03 -13.06 -0.27
N ASP A 157 -14.92 -13.66 0.53
CA ASP A 157 -15.29 -15.07 0.44
C ASP A 157 -15.85 -15.41 -0.96
N GLU A 158 -16.80 -14.62 -1.46
CA GLU A 158 -17.33 -14.76 -2.83
C GLU A 158 -16.21 -14.65 -3.89
N SER A 159 -15.26 -13.75 -3.66
CA SER A 159 -14.12 -13.59 -4.56
C SER A 159 -13.21 -14.82 -4.52
N ILE A 160 -12.94 -15.40 -3.34
CA ILE A 160 -12.16 -16.63 -3.20
C ILE A 160 -12.83 -17.76 -3.98
N GLU A 161 -14.14 -17.94 -3.84
CA GLU A 161 -14.89 -18.95 -4.58
C GLU A 161 -14.81 -18.74 -6.09
N SER A 162 -15.08 -17.51 -6.55
CA SER A 162 -15.06 -17.19 -7.99
C SER A 162 -13.67 -17.31 -8.64
N GLU A 163 -12.62 -17.26 -7.84
CA GLU A 163 -11.22 -17.36 -8.28
C GLU A 163 -10.62 -18.75 -7.96
N ASN A 164 -11.46 -19.74 -7.61
CA ASN A 164 -11.05 -21.10 -7.26
C ASN A 164 -9.98 -21.16 -6.16
N GLY A 165 -10.10 -20.30 -5.15
CA GLY A 165 -9.14 -20.23 -4.03
C GLY A 165 -7.81 -19.54 -4.36
N SER A 166 -7.68 -18.90 -5.52
CA SER A 166 -6.39 -18.35 -5.99
C SER A 166 -6.01 -17.00 -5.38
N LEU A 167 -6.90 -16.38 -4.60
CA LEU A 167 -6.58 -15.12 -3.92
C LEU A 167 -5.46 -15.31 -2.90
N THR A 168 -4.50 -14.41 -2.96
CA THR A 168 -3.34 -14.42 -2.09
C THR A 168 -3.55 -13.56 -0.85
N HIS A 169 -2.77 -13.84 0.20
CA HIS A 169 -2.68 -13.00 1.38
C HIS A 169 -2.41 -11.53 1.01
N PHE A 170 -1.52 -11.29 0.06
CA PHE A 170 -1.13 -9.93 -0.34
C PHE A 170 -2.26 -9.19 -1.08
N GLU A 171 -2.99 -9.87 -1.97
CA GLU A 171 -4.14 -9.28 -2.68
C GLU A 171 -5.26 -8.90 -1.70
N VAL A 172 -5.64 -9.81 -0.79
CA VAL A 172 -6.68 -9.53 0.21
C VAL A 172 -6.28 -8.36 1.12
N PHE A 173 -5.05 -8.36 1.62
CA PHE A 173 -4.58 -7.30 2.50
C PHE A 173 -4.42 -5.93 1.78
N THR A 174 -4.04 -5.95 0.50
CA THR A 174 -4.01 -4.75 -0.34
C THR A 174 -5.42 -4.20 -0.54
N ALA A 175 -6.41 -5.06 -0.78
CA ALA A 175 -7.80 -4.66 -0.97
C ALA A 175 -8.39 -4.03 0.31
N LEU A 176 -8.12 -4.65 1.47
CA LEU A 176 -8.49 -4.09 2.78
C LEU A 176 -7.83 -2.73 3.02
N SER A 177 -6.53 -2.58 2.71
CA SER A 177 -5.84 -1.29 2.82
C SER A 177 -6.54 -0.19 2.01
N PHE A 178 -6.89 -0.46 0.75
CA PHE A 178 -7.62 0.51 -0.07
C PHE A 178 -9.03 0.80 0.44
N LEU A 179 -9.75 -0.22 0.89
CA LEU A 179 -11.07 -0.04 1.50
C LEU A 179 -10.98 0.85 2.75
N LEU A 180 -9.99 0.64 3.62
CA LEU A 180 -9.80 1.47 4.80
C LEU A 180 -9.55 2.93 4.43
N PHE A 181 -8.63 3.17 3.49
CA PHE A 181 -8.30 4.53 3.04
C PHE A 181 -9.52 5.26 2.47
N SER A 182 -10.37 4.56 1.73
CA SER A 182 -11.62 5.12 1.23
C SER A 182 -12.58 5.47 2.37
N ARG A 183 -12.74 4.60 3.37
CA ARG A 183 -13.67 4.81 4.48
C ARG A 183 -13.22 5.91 5.42
N GLU A 184 -11.91 6.04 5.61
CA GLU A 184 -11.29 7.09 6.40
C GLU A 184 -11.20 8.43 5.64
N ASN A 185 -11.68 8.50 4.39
CA ASN A 185 -11.64 9.70 3.54
C ASN A 185 -10.24 10.34 3.51
N VAL A 186 -9.22 9.54 3.20
CA VAL A 186 -7.85 10.06 3.12
C VAL A 186 -7.73 11.06 1.97
N ASP A 187 -6.96 12.13 2.19
CA ASP A 187 -6.66 13.11 1.15
C ASP A 187 -5.65 12.54 0.14
N VAL A 188 -4.79 11.64 0.59
CA VAL A 188 -3.78 10.96 -0.23
C VAL A 188 -3.38 9.61 0.38
N ALA A 189 -3.17 8.62 -0.48
CA ALA A 189 -2.58 7.34 -0.11
C ALA A 189 -1.12 7.22 -0.56
N ILE A 190 -0.25 6.76 0.33
CA ILE A 190 1.15 6.43 0.03
C ILE A 190 1.26 4.90 -0.01
N VAL A 191 1.51 4.34 -1.19
CA VAL A 191 1.34 2.90 -1.44
C VAL A 191 2.67 2.31 -1.89
N GLU A 192 3.23 1.40 -1.08
CA GLU A 192 4.41 0.62 -1.42
C GLU A 192 4.02 -0.68 -2.16
N ALA A 193 4.62 -0.90 -3.34
CA ALA A 193 4.50 -2.18 -4.04
C ALA A 193 5.27 -3.28 -3.30
N GLY A 194 4.67 -4.48 -3.21
CA GLY A 194 5.28 -5.63 -2.55
C GLY A 194 6.45 -6.19 -3.35
N LEU A 195 6.20 -6.61 -4.59
CA LEU A 195 7.20 -7.19 -5.47
C LEU A 195 7.09 -6.68 -6.90
N GLY A 196 8.22 -6.17 -7.42
CA GLY A 196 8.29 -5.66 -8.78
C GLY A 196 7.52 -4.35 -8.89
N GLY A 197 6.34 -4.40 -9.51
CA GLY A 197 5.48 -3.25 -9.76
C GLY A 197 4.41 -3.55 -10.83
N ALA A 198 4.82 -3.94 -12.03
CA ALA A 198 3.98 -4.14 -13.21
C ALA A 198 2.80 -5.08 -12.96
N ARG A 199 3.06 -6.18 -12.24
CA ARG A 199 2.08 -7.21 -11.89
C ARG A 199 1.71 -7.21 -10.40
N ASP A 200 2.27 -6.30 -9.61
CA ASP A 200 2.01 -6.23 -8.17
C ASP A 200 0.55 -5.87 -7.89
N ALA A 201 -0.08 -6.44 -6.86
CA ALA A 201 -1.49 -6.20 -6.54
C ALA A 201 -1.81 -4.70 -6.32
N THR A 202 -0.82 -3.89 -5.93
CA THR A 202 -0.98 -2.44 -5.78
C THR A 202 -1.09 -1.69 -7.12
N ASN A 203 -0.67 -2.27 -8.24
CA ASN A 203 -0.71 -1.64 -9.58
C ASN A 203 -2.09 -1.68 -10.25
N VAL A 204 -3.13 -1.69 -9.43
CA VAL A 204 -4.52 -1.40 -9.79
C VAL A 204 -4.85 0.09 -9.72
N ILE A 205 -3.98 0.91 -9.11
CA ILE A 205 -4.08 2.38 -9.13
C ILE A 205 -4.13 2.85 -10.59
N ARG A 206 -5.24 3.49 -10.98
CA ARG A 206 -5.46 3.91 -12.36
C ARG A 206 -4.72 5.22 -12.64
N ASN A 207 -4.67 5.59 -13.91
CA ASN A 207 -4.01 6.84 -14.30
C ASN A 207 -4.63 8.04 -13.59
N SER A 208 -5.97 8.15 -13.50
CA SER A 208 -6.70 9.26 -12.87
C SER A 208 -6.44 9.46 -11.38
N GLU A 209 -6.07 8.42 -10.64
CA GLU A 209 -5.76 8.53 -9.21
C GLU A 209 -4.25 8.57 -8.92
N LEU A 210 -3.38 8.22 -9.87
CA LEU A 210 -1.94 8.29 -9.63
C LEU A 210 -1.45 9.75 -9.58
N ALA A 211 -1.13 10.25 -8.39
CA ALA A 211 -0.53 11.56 -8.18
C ALA A 211 0.94 11.59 -8.62
N ALA A 212 1.71 10.54 -8.29
CA ALA A 212 3.08 10.36 -8.72
C ALA A 212 3.52 8.89 -8.60
N ALA A 213 4.40 8.45 -9.49
CA ALA A 213 5.16 7.21 -9.34
C ALA A 213 6.56 7.51 -8.79
N VAL A 214 7.04 6.67 -7.87
CA VAL A 214 8.40 6.76 -7.32
C VAL A 214 9.09 5.42 -7.53
N ILE A 215 10.21 5.44 -8.24
CA ILE A 215 11.14 4.32 -8.31
C ILE A 215 12.33 4.68 -7.45
N THR A 216 12.53 3.96 -6.34
CA THR A 216 13.70 4.13 -5.48
C THR A 216 14.92 3.49 -6.15
N THR A 217 15.60 2.53 -5.52
CA THR A 217 16.74 1.85 -6.13
C THR A 217 16.32 0.67 -6.99
N VAL A 218 17.10 0.36 -8.01
CA VAL A 218 16.96 -0.87 -8.81
C VAL A 218 18.21 -1.71 -8.63
N GLY A 219 18.04 -2.89 -8.06
CA GLY A 219 19.14 -3.82 -7.77
C GLY A 219 18.68 -5.27 -7.91
N LYS A 220 19.65 -6.18 -7.99
CA LYS A 220 19.42 -7.62 -8.16
C LYS A 220 18.78 -8.21 -6.90
N GLU A 221 17.46 -8.41 -6.94
CA GLU A 221 16.66 -9.08 -5.90
C GLU A 221 15.51 -9.81 -6.59
N HIS A 222 15.11 -10.97 -6.07
CA HIS A 222 14.05 -11.81 -6.65
C HIS A 222 14.25 -12.14 -8.15
N LEU A 223 15.49 -12.38 -8.58
CA LEU A 223 15.82 -12.65 -9.99
C LEU A 223 14.95 -13.76 -10.59
N ALA A 224 14.72 -14.86 -9.87
CA ALA A 224 13.88 -15.96 -10.36
C ALA A 224 12.42 -15.52 -10.59
N ALA A 225 11.88 -14.62 -9.77
CA ALA A 225 10.50 -14.14 -9.90
C ALA A 225 10.35 -13.06 -10.97
N LEU A 226 11.41 -12.28 -11.22
CA LEU A 226 11.38 -11.08 -12.07
C LEU A 226 12.15 -11.25 -13.40
N GLY A 227 12.31 -12.48 -13.89
CA GLY A 227 12.86 -12.75 -15.22
C GLY A 227 14.39 -12.70 -15.33
N GLY A 228 15.12 -12.84 -14.23
CA GLY A 228 16.53 -13.25 -14.23
C GLY A 228 17.60 -12.19 -14.51
N SER A 229 17.23 -10.93 -14.76
CA SER A 229 18.18 -9.87 -15.13
C SER A 229 17.87 -8.53 -14.46
N LEU A 230 18.84 -7.61 -14.42
CA LEU A 230 18.60 -6.25 -13.93
C LEU A 230 17.61 -5.49 -14.83
N GLN A 231 17.65 -5.72 -16.15
CA GLN A 231 16.74 -5.12 -17.11
C GLN A 231 15.30 -5.56 -16.87
N SER A 232 15.05 -6.86 -16.69
CA SER A 232 13.71 -7.37 -16.39
C SER A 232 13.18 -6.90 -15.03
N ILE A 233 14.05 -6.75 -14.03
CA ILE A 233 13.71 -6.10 -12.77
C ILE A 233 13.31 -4.62 -12.98
N ALA A 234 14.06 -3.88 -13.81
CA ALA A 234 13.76 -2.48 -14.10
C ALA A 234 12.40 -2.34 -14.81
N VAL A 235 12.11 -3.20 -15.79
CA VAL A 235 10.81 -3.27 -16.48
C VAL A 235 9.68 -3.59 -15.51
N ALA A 236 9.88 -4.59 -14.65
CA ALA A 236 8.88 -4.94 -13.64
C ALA A 236 8.62 -3.76 -12.70
N LYS A 237 9.62 -3.01 -12.27
CA LYS A 237 9.42 -1.85 -11.38
C LYS A 237 8.80 -0.66 -12.10
N SER A 238 9.22 -0.37 -13.33
CA SER A 238 8.71 0.77 -14.10
C SER A 238 7.24 0.61 -14.50
N GLY A 239 6.66 -0.59 -14.39
CA GLY A 239 5.25 -0.82 -14.68
C GLY A 239 4.25 -0.06 -13.79
N ILE A 240 4.69 0.60 -12.72
CA ILE A 240 3.85 1.52 -11.94
C ILE A 240 3.74 2.92 -12.56
N ILE A 241 4.59 3.26 -13.52
CA ILE A 241 4.59 4.55 -14.21
C ILE A 241 3.38 4.60 -15.14
N LYS A 242 2.62 5.71 -15.12
CA LYS A 242 1.46 5.95 -15.98
C LYS A 242 1.69 7.20 -16.82
N GLU A 243 1.18 7.17 -18.05
CA GLU A 243 1.34 8.26 -19.02
C GLU A 243 0.77 9.58 -18.48
N GLY A 244 1.53 10.67 -18.68
CA GLY A 244 1.13 12.00 -18.22
C GLY A 244 1.25 12.23 -16.71
N ARG A 245 1.77 11.26 -15.94
CA ARG A 245 1.96 11.40 -14.49
C ARG A 245 3.41 11.66 -14.11
N PRO A 246 3.68 12.48 -13.07
CA PRO A 246 5.02 12.69 -12.56
C PRO A 246 5.68 11.38 -12.13
N VAL A 247 6.97 11.25 -12.46
CA VAL A 247 7.82 10.14 -12.00
C VAL A 247 9.07 10.68 -11.30
N LYS A 248 9.37 10.14 -10.13
CA LYS A 248 10.66 10.36 -9.45
C LYS A 248 11.49 9.08 -9.52
N LEU A 249 12.64 9.18 -10.19
CA LEU A 249 13.67 8.15 -10.18
C LEU A 249 14.78 8.55 -9.20
N PHE A 250 15.16 7.64 -8.31
CA PHE A 250 16.32 7.84 -7.43
C PHE A 250 17.55 7.32 -8.18
N SER A 251 18.39 8.25 -8.66
CA SER A 251 19.70 7.91 -9.19
C SER A 251 20.70 7.79 -8.04
N HIS A 252 21.27 6.61 -7.85
CA HIS A 252 22.64 6.53 -7.37
C HIS A 252 23.53 6.50 -8.61
N LEU A 253 24.31 7.56 -8.81
CA LEU A 253 25.57 7.45 -9.54
C LEU A 253 26.53 6.62 -8.68
#